data_AF-A0A2I6ECN7-F1
#
_entry.id   AF-A0A2I6ECN7-F1
#
_cell.length_a   1.000
_cell.length_b   1.000
_cell.length_c   1.000
_cell.angle_alpha   90.00
_cell.angle_beta   90.00
_cell.angle_gamma   90.00
#
_symmetry.space_group_name_H-M   'P 1'
#
loop_
_entity.id
_entity.type
_entity.pdbx_description
1 polymer ?
#
loop_
_entity_poly.entity_id
_entity_poly.type
_entity_poly.pdbx_seq_one_letter_code
_entity_poly.pdbx_strand_id
1 'polypeptide(L)'
;HVSGGHVNPAVTAGMLIGRRISVLRGLIYIVGQLLGSAMGAALLLALTPRSRVGSLGMTLPSGEVSMGQAVGIDLMLGFLLV
;
A
#
# COMPACT_ATOMS: atom_id res chain seq x y z
N HIS A 1 -11.17 7.57 -18.39
CA HIS A 1 -10.33 7.22 -17.22
C HIS A 1 -10.21 8.45 -16.32
N VAL A 2 -10.30 8.31 -14.97
CA VAL A 2 -10.30 9.45 -14.02
C VAL A 2 -8.94 9.67 -13.35
N SER A 3 -8.44 8.69 -12.58
CA SER A 3 -7.21 8.83 -11.78
C SER A 3 -6.02 8.03 -12.28
N GLY A 4 -6.17 7.18 -13.30
CA GLY A 4 -5.11 6.25 -13.72
C GLY A 4 -4.98 5.00 -12.83
N GLY A 5 -5.78 4.90 -11.75
CA GLY A 5 -5.95 3.64 -11.03
C GLY A 5 -4.72 3.14 -10.27
N HIS A 6 -3.86 4.04 -9.75
CA HIS A 6 -2.62 3.61 -9.09
C HIS A 6 -2.89 2.77 -7.82
N VAL A 7 -3.79 3.24 -6.95
CA VAL A 7 -4.24 2.58 -5.68
C VAL A 7 -3.10 2.06 -4.78
N ASN A 8 -1.87 2.50 -5.04
CA ASN A 8 -0.65 2.04 -4.38
C ASN A 8 0.37 3.20 -4.36
N PRO A 9 0.90 3.57 -3.17
CA PRO A 9 1.92 4.61 -3.05
C PRO A 9 3.21 4.31 -3.81
N ALA A 10 3.66 3.05 -3.87
CA ALA A 10 4.86 2.65 -4.61
C ALA A 10 4.70 2.83 -6.12
N VAL A 11 3.53 2.46 -6.67
CA VAL A 11 3.18 2.71 -8.08
C VAL A 11 3.13 4.21 -8.35
N THR A 12 2.56 4.99 -7.44
CA THR A 12 2.51 6.45 -7.59
C THR A 12 3.90 7.08 -7.54
N ALA A 13 4.79 6.58 -6.68
CA ALA A 13 6.19 6.99 -6.62
C ALA A 13 6.94 6.62 -7.91
N GLY A 14 6.75 5.41 -8.45
CA GLY A 14 7.31 5.00 -9.74
C GLY A 14 6.88 5.91 -10.88
N MET A 15 5.58 6.26 -10.95
CA MET A 15 5.05 7.21 -11.93
C MET A 15 5.60 8.63 -11.75
N LEU A 16 5.90 9.04 -10.52
CA LEU A 16 6.52 10.34 -10.22
C LEU A 16 7.98 10.38 -10.67
N ILE A 17 8.77 9.34 -10.34
CA ILE A 17 10.18 9.19 -10.75
C ILE A 17 10.28 9.11 -12.28
N GLY A 18 9.38 8.35 -12.90
CA GLY A 18 9.23 8.28 -14.36
C GLY A 18 8.66 9.53 -15.01
N ARG A 19 8.40 10.61 -14.25
CA ARG A 19 7.89 11.91 -14.71
C ARG A 19 6.56 11.80 -15.49
N ARG A 20 5.76 10.78 -15.19
CA ARG A 20 4.44 10.54 -15.80
C ARG A 20 3.33 11.36 -15.14
N ILE A 21 3.56 11.83 -13.92
CA ILE A 21 2.65 12.70 -13.15
C ILE A 21 3.42 13.88 -12.54
N SER A 22 2.72 14.97 -12.21
CA SER A 22 3.32 16.08 -11.47
C SER A 22 3.53 15.73 -10.00
N VAL A 23 4.52 16.37 -9.35
CA VAL A 23 4.82 16.19 -7.92
C VAL A 23 3.59 16.42 -7.05
N LEU A 24 2.87 17.52 -7.27
CA LEU A 24 1.66 17.82 -6.53
C LEU A 24 0.60 16.72 -6.67
N ARG A 25 0.39 16.20 -7.89
CA ARG A 25 -0.57 15.11 -8.13
C ARG A 25 -0.13 13.83 -7.45
N GLY A 26 1.16 13.52 -7.48
CA GLY A 26 1.74 12.37 -6.77
C GLY A 26 1.50 12.43 -5.26
N LEU A 27 1.75 13.59 -4.64
CA LEU A 27 1.51 13.78 -3.20
C LEU A 27 0.03 13.64 -2.83
N ILE A 28 -0.88 14.27 -3.60
CA ILE A 28 -2.32 14.15 -3.38
C ILE A 28 -2.76 12.69 -3.50
N TYR A 29 -2.22 11.94 -4.46
CA TYR A 29 -2.52 10.52 -4.63
C TYR A 29 -2.07 9.69 -3.44
N ILE A 30 -0.84 9.89 -2.95
CA ILE A 30 -0.31 9.15 -1.79
C ILE A 30 -1.16 9.43 -0.55
N VAL A 31 -1.48 10.70 -0.28
CA VAL A 31 -2.35 11.07 0.86
C VAL A 31 -3.72 10.41 0.73
N GLY A 32 -4.35 10.50 -0.45
CA GLY A 32 -5.64 9.86 -0.70
C GLY A 32 -5.60 8.34 -0.55
N GLN A 33 -4.52 7.69 -1.00
CA GLN A 33 -4.32 6.25 -0.88
C GLN A 33 -4.17 5.81 0.59
N LEU A 34 -3.40 6.55 1.38
CA LEU A 34 -3.22 6.26 2.81
C LEU A 34 -4.52 6.47 3.60
N LEU A 35 -5.24 7.57 3.34
CA LEU A 35 -6.54 7.83 3.95
C LEU A 35 -7.56 6.75 3.58
N GLY A 36 -7.65 6.41 2.28
CA GLY A 36 -8.54 5.36 1.80
C GLY A 36 -8.22 3.99 2.42
N SER A 37 -6.93 3.66 2.55
CA SER A 37 -6.49 2.42 3.21
C SER A 37 -6.88 2.38 4.69
N ALA A 38 -6.63 3.47 5.43
CA ALA A 38 -7.01 3.56 6.84
C ALA A 38 -8.53 3.47 7.05
N MET A 39 -9.32 4.18 6.23
CA MET A 39 -10.78 4.12 6.27
C MET A 39 -11.30 2.72 5.91
N GLY A 40 -10.70 2.06 4.92
CA GLY A 40 -11.05 0.69 4.55
C GLY A 40 -10.77 -0.30 5.67
N ALA A 41 -9.60 -0.20 6.34
CA ALA A 41 -9.26 -1.02 7.48
C ALA A 41 -10.19 -0.77 8.69
N ALA A 42 -10.53 0.50 8.96
CA ALA A 42 -11.48 0.85 10.02
C ALA A 42 -12.89 0.30 9.75
N LEU A 43 -13.34 0.37 8.49
CA LEU A 43 -14.62 -0.22 8.08
C LEU A 43 -14.59 -1.74 8.23
N LEU A 44 -13.50 -2.41 7.82
CA LEU A 44 -13.33 -3.84 8.00
C LEU A 44 -13.39 -4.24 9.48
N LEU A 45 -12.71 -3.48 10.35
CA LEU A 45 -12.78 -3.67 11.80
C LEU A 45 -14.20 -3.52 12.34
N ALA A 46 -14.95 -2.52 11.88
CA ALA A 46 -16.31 -2.26 12.33
C ALA A 46 -17.30 -3.37 11.91
N LEU A 47 -17.08 -3.97 10.73
CA LEU A 47 -17.97 -5.00 10.16
C LEU A 47 -17.60 -6.42 10.58
N THR A 48 -16.37 -6.64 11.07
CA THR A 48 -15.89 -7.97 11.45
C THR A 48 -16.28 -8.31 12.88
N PRO A 49 -16.89 -9.48 13.15
CA PRO A 49 -17.18 -9.93 14.52
C PRO A 49 -15.90 -9.95 15.37
N ARG A 50 -15.98 -9.49 16.63
CA ARG A 50 -14.79 -9.34 17.51
C ARG A 50 -13.96 -10.62 17.66
N SER A 51 -14.59 -11.79 17.60
CA SER A 51 -13.93 -13.10 17.66
C SER A 51 -13.12 -13.45 16.41
N ARG A 52 -13.25 -12.67 15.32
CA ARG A 52 -12.61 -12.92 14.01
C ARG A 52 -11.81 -11.76 13.45
N VAL A 53 -11.63 -10.66 14.21
CA VAL A 53 -10.87 -9.48 13.76
C VAL A 53 -9.43 -9.84 13.37
N GLY A 54 -8.81 -10.77 14.11
CA GLY A 54 -7.43 -11.19 13.86
C GLY A 54 -6.47 -9.99 13.82
N SER A 55 -5.57 -9.98 12.84
CA SER A 55 -4.61 -8.89 12.62
C SER A 55 -5.08 -7.86 11.58
N LEU A 56 -6.33 -7.93 11.09
CA LEU A 56 -6.83 -7.07 9.99
C LEU A 56 -5.95 -7.10 8.72
N GLY A 57 -5.24 -8.19 8.48
CA GLY A 57 -4.37 -8.34 7.30
C GLY A 57 -3.04 -7.60 7.40
N MET A 58 -2.54 -7.32 8.62
CA MET A 58 -1.18 -6.80 8.80
C MET A 58 -0.15 -7.69 8.11
N THR A 59 0.69 -7.06 7.29
CA THR A 59 1.85 -7.67 6.64
C THR A 59 3.01 -7.72 7.61
N LEU A 60 3.15 -8.84 8.31
CA LEU A 60 4.27 -9.12 9.21
C LEU A 60 5.20 -10.16 8.56
N PRO A 61 6.54 -10.00 8.66
CA PRO A 61 7.47 -11.02 8.22
C PRO A 61 7.30 -12.30 9.06
N SER A 62 7.52 -13.46 8.45
CA SER A 62 7.52 -14.72 9.19
C SER A 62 8.71 -14.79 10.15
N GLY A 63 8.61 -15.58 11.21
CA GLY A 63 9.68 -15.73 12.21
C GLY A 63 11.00 -16.27 11.66
N GLU A 64 10.98 -16.84 10.45
CA GLU A 64 12.14 -17.39 9.75
C GLU A 64 12.81 -16.38 8.81
N VAL A 65 12.15 -15.25 8.52
CA VAL A 65 12.61 -14.25 7.56
C VAL A 65 13.21 -13.07 8.32
N SER A 66 14.50 -12.81 8.08
CA SER A 66 15.17 -11.63 8.63
C SER A 66 14.60 -10.33 8.03
N MET A 67 14.75 -9.22 8.75
CA MET A 67 14.28 -7.92 8.28
C MET A 67 14.88 -7.50 6.93
N GLY A 68 16.15 -7.84 6.69
CA GLY A 68 16.80 -7.59 5.39
C GLY A 68 16.18 -8.40 4.25
N GLN A 69 15.86 -9.67 4.50
CA GLN A 69 15.15 -10.51 3.51
C GLN A 69 13.73 -10.00 3.25
N ALA A 70 12.99 -9.59 4.28
CA ALA A 70 11.65 -9.03 4.14
C ALA A 70 11.66 -7.78 3.24
N VAL A 71 12.59 -6.85 3.49
CA VAL A 71 12.77 -5.66 2.64
C VAL A 71 13.13 -6.04 1.20
N GLY A 72 14.02 -7.02 1.01
CA GLY A 72 14.39 -7.49 -0.32
C GLY A 72 13.22 -8.10 -1.10
N ILE A 73 12.38 -8.88 -0.41
CA ILE A 73 11.16 -9.49 -0.99
C ILE A 73 10.15 -8.40 -1.36
N ASP A 74 9.84 -7.48 -0.46
CA ASP A 74 8.89 -6.38 -0.71
C ASP A 74 9.35 -5.47 -1.85
N LEU A 75 10.67 -5.22 -1.95
CA LEU A 75 11.25 -4.46 -3.05
C LEU A 75 11.07 -5.19 -4.40
N MET A 76 11.33 -6.49 -4.46
CA MET A 76 11.16 -7.30 -5.68
C MET A 76 9.70 -7.37 -6.12
N LEU A 77 8.79 -7.61 -5.18
CA LEU A 77 7.35 -7.63 -5.45
C LEU A 77 6.84 -6.26 -5.91
N GLY A 78 7.28 -5.19 -5.23
CA GLY A 78 6.98 -3.83 -5.63
C GLY A 78 7.51 -3.50 -7.02
N PHE A 79 8.73 -3.92 -7.34
CA PHE A 79 9.33 -3.71 -8.66
C PHE A 79 8.56 -4.42 -9.78
N LEU A 80 8.13 -5.67 -9.58
CA LEU A 80 7.34 -6.41 -10.58
C LEU A 80 5.95 -5.81 -10.82
N LEU A 81 5.37 -5.14 -9.83
CA LEU A 81 4.04 -4.54 -9.91
C LEU A 81 4.03 -3.20 -10.66
N VAL A 82 5.13 -2.44 -10.58
CA VAL A 82 5.27 -1.09 -11.13
C VAL A 82 5.62 -1.12 -12.61
#